data_AF-A0AAT9HNS6-F1
#
_entry.id   AF-A0AAT9HNS6-F1
#
_cell.length_a   1.000
_cell.length_b   1.000
_cell.length_c   1.000
_cell.angle_alpha   90.00
_cell.angle_beta   90.00
_cell.angle_gamma   90.00
#
_symmetry.space_group_name_H-M   'P 1'
#
loop_
_entity.id
_entity.type
_entity.pdbx_description
1 polymer ?
#
loop_
_entity_poly.entity_id
_entity_poly.type
_entity_poly.pdbx_seq_one_letter_code
_entity_poly.pdbx_strand_id
1 'polypeptide(L)'
;MGTFNAARMQDLRNLDTNGPSLDEIRASGIKVAFLAGEKDAVLGAKTVTRAHELLPGSHLEIVPGGPHSMYWETPAPTTRPSPGCAAP
;
A
#
# COMPACT_ATOMS: atom_id res chain seq x y z
N MET A 1 6.33 -14.19 20.60
CA MET A 1 5.52 -13.96 19.38
C MET A 1 6.45 -13.37 18.32
N GLY A 2 6.51 -13.95 17.13
CA GLY A 2 7.33 -13.43 16.03
C GLY A 2 6.63 -12.28 15.32
N THR A 3 7.39 -11.37 14.72
CA THR A 3 6.90 -10.26 13.90
C THR A 3 6.79 -10.69 12.44
N PHE A 4 5.79 -10.17 11.72
CA PHE A 4 5.65 -10.33 10.26
C PHE A 4 6.56 -9.37 9.48
N ASN A 5 7.27 -8.46 10.16
CA ASN A 5 8.19 -7.49 9.56
C ASN A 5 9.63 -7.99 9.40
N ALA A 6 9.83 -9.31 9.43
CA ALA A 6 11.14 -9.91 9.15
C ALA A 6 11.49 -9.89 7.64
N ALA A 7 10.48 -9.76 6.77
CA ALA A 7 10.65 -9.79 5.33
C ALA A 7 11.50 -8.61 4.84
N ARG A 8 12.33 -8.90 3.83
CA ARG A 8 13.16 -7.96 3.09
C ARG A 8 12.87 -8.10 1.60
N MET A 9 13.41 -7.18 0.79
CA MET A 9 13.29 -7.26 -0.67
C MET A 9 13.72 -8.61 -1.25
N GLN A 10 14.72 -9.28 -0.65
CA GLN A 10 15.20 -10.59 -1.09
C GLN A 10 14.19 -11.73 -0.84
N ASP A 11 13.25 -11.53 0.09
CA ASP A 11 12.27 -12.53 0.47
C ASP A 11 11.01 -12.46 -0.42
N LEU A 12 10.88 -11.41 -1.23
CA LEU A 12 9.77 -11.20 -2.13
C LEU A 12 9.82 -12.19 -3.30
N ARG A 13 8.71 -12.90 -3.49
CA ARG A 13 8.46 -13.73 -4.67
C ARG A 13 7.77 -12.89 -5.75
N ASN A 14 7.96 -13.25 -7.03
CA ASN A 14 7.32 -12.61 -8.19
C ASN A 14 7.75 -11.15 -8.45
N LEU A 15 8.97 -10.78 -8.05
CA LEU A 15 9.54 -9.44 -8.33
C LEU A 15 9.61 -9.11 -9.82
N ASP A 16 9.66 -10.15 -10.65
CA ASP A 16 9.79 -10.13 -12.11
C ASP A 16 8.47 -10.44 -12.84
N THR A 17 7.37 -10.65 -12.12
CA THR A 17 6.07 -10.85 -12.74
C THR A 17 5.51 -9.51 -13.21
N ASN A 18 5.24 -9.40 -14.50
CA ASN A 18 4.59 -8.23 -15.05
C ASN A 18 3.19 -8.08 -14.45
N GLY A 19 2.97 -6.98 -13.71
CA GLY A 19 1.65 -6.55 -13.28
C GLY A 19 0.88 -5.85 -14.40
N PRO A 20 -0.39 -5.47 -14.15
CA PRO A 20 -1.17 -4.70 -15.10
C PRO A 20 -0.53 -3.33 -15.38
N SER A 21 -0.64 -2.87 -16.62
CA SER A 21 -0.28 -1.50 -17.01
C SER A 21 -1.25 -0.47 -16.42
N LEU A 22 -0.84 0.81 -16.42
CA LEU A 22 -1.67 1.91 -15.94
C LEU A 22 -2.97 2.05 -16.75
N ASP A 23 -2.94 1.76 -18.04
CA ASP A 23 -4.12 1.87 -18.91
C ASP A 23 -5.09 0.71 -18.68
N GLU A 24 -4.61 -0.51 -18.40
CA GLU A 24 -5.47 -1.62 -17.98
C GLU A 24 -6.14 -1.34 -16.63
N ILE A 25 -5.42 -0.75 -15.68
CA ILE A 25 -6.00 -0.32 -14.40
C ILE A 25 -7.09 0.74 -14.64
N ARG A 26 -6.83 1.74 -15.47
CA ARG A 26 -7.83 2.78 -15.81
C ARG A 26 -9.06 2.20 -16.50
N ALA A 27 -8.84 1.33 -17.49
CA ALA A 27 -9.92 0.69 -18.26
C ALA A 27 -10.81 -0.21 -17.38
N SER A 28 -10.25 -0.78 -16.31
CA SER A 28 -11.03 -1.59 -15.37
C SER A 28 -12.05 -0.80 -14.55
N GLY A 29 -11.87 0.52 -14.42
CA GLY A 29 -12.75 1.39 -13.62
C GLY A 29 -12.66 1.17 -12.10
N ILE A 30 -11.73 0.33 -11.62
CA ILE A 30 -11.55 0.09 -10.19
C ILE A 30 -10.94 1.31 -9.50
N LYS A 31 -11.37 1.56 -8.26
CA LYS A 31 -10.73 2.57 -7.41
C LYS A 31 -9.54 1.93 -6.70
N VAL A 32 -8.37 2.55 -6.81
CA VAL A 32 -7.13 2.05 -6.21
C VAL A 32 -6.78 2.90 -4.99
N ALA A 33 -6.47 2.25 -3.87
CA ALA A 33 -5.93 2.88 -2.68
C ALA A 33 -4.57 2.25 -2.33
N PHE A 34 -3.55 3.08 -2.22
CA PHE A 34 -2.23 2.71 -1.71
C PHE A 34 -2.20 2.95 -0.21
N LEU A 35 -1.84 1.92 0.56
CA LEU A 35 -1.66 1.98 2.00
C LEU A 35 -0.26 1.48 2.33
N ALA A 36 0.55 2.30 3.00
CA ALA A 36 1.93 1.92 3.33
C ALA A 36 2.43 2.48 4.66
N GLY A 37 3.35 1.75 5.27
CA GLY A 37 3.97 2.13 6.53
C GLY A 37 5.08 3.14 6.29
N GLU A 38 5.14 4.20 7.11
CA GLU A 38 6.23 5.18 7.02
C GLU A 38 7.62 4.54 7.19
N LYS A 39 7.70 3.49 8.01
CA LYS A 39 8.93 2.74 8.32
C LYS A 39 9.00 1.37 7.63
N ASP A 40 8.27 1.20 6.53
CA ASP A 40 8.34 -0.03 5.72
C ASP A 40 9.77 -0.22 5.16
N ALA A 41 10.41 -1.32 5.55
CA ALA A 41 11.77 -1.68 5.14
C ALA A 41 11.82 -2.46 3.81
N VAL A 42 10.66 -2.85 3.27
CA VAL A 42 10.50 -3.59 2.03
C VAL A 42 10.10 -2.63 0.91
N LEU A 43 8.93 -1.98 1.03
CA LEU A 43 8.41 -1.02 0.05
C LEU A 43 8.29 0.37 0.68
N GLY A 44 9.40 1.10 0.70
CA GLY A 44 9.45 2.41 1.34
C GLY A 44 8.43 3.41 0.77
N ALA A 45 8.00 4.36 1.60
CA ALA A 45 6.95 5.34 1.29
C ALA A 45 7.16 6.09 -0.05
N LYS A 46 8.41 6.37 -0.44
CA LYS A 46 8.71 7.02 -1.71
C LYS A 46 8.22 6.21 -2.93
N THR A 47 8.32 4.90 -2.88
CA THR A 47 7.93 4.01 -3.98
C THR A 47 6.43 4.03 -4.20
N VAL A 48 5.65 3.89 -3.14
CA VAL A 48 4.18 3.94 -3.21
C VAL A 48 3.65 5.33 -3.52
N THR A 49 4.31 6.39 -3.01
CA THR A 49 3.99 7.77 -3.44
C THR A 49 4.18 7.93 -4.94
N ARG A 50 5.29 7.42 -5.49
CA ARG A 50 5.52 7.49 -6.93
C ARG A 50 4.49 6.70 -7.73
N ALA A 51 4.08 5.53 -7.25
CA ALA A 51 3.02 4.75 -7.89
C ALA A 51 1.67 5.50 -7.88
N HIS A 52 1.32 6.14 -6.76
CA HIS A 52 0.14 6.98 -6.64
C HIS A 52 0.14 8.16 -7.63
N GLU A 53 1.26 8.87 -7.77
CA GLU A 53 1.40 9.97 -8.73
C GLU A 53 1.18 9.53 -10.19
N LEU A 54 1.55 8.30 -10.53
CA LEU A 54 1.40 7.73 -11.87
C LEU A 54 -0.02 7.26 -12.17
N LEU A 55 -0.86 7.07 -11.15
CA LEU A 55 -2.24 6.58 -11.29
C LEU A 55 -3.24 7.65 -10.83
N PRO A 56 -3.69 8.55 -11.74
CA PRO A 56 -4.68 9.57 -11.44
C PRO A 56 -5.95 8.99 -10.81
N GLY A 57 -6.44 9.65 -9.77
CA GLY A 57 -7.66 9.23 -9.05
C GLY A 57 -7.45 8.14 -8.01
N SER A 58 -6.23 7.63 -7.83
CA SER A 58 -5.91 6.74 -6.71
C SER A 58 -5.89 7.50 -5.37
N HIS A 59 -6.05 6.79 -4.27
CA HIS A 59 -5.89 7.30 -2.91
C HIS A 59 -4.54 6.86 -2.33
N LEU A 60 -3.94 7.66 -1.45
CA LEU A 60 -2.71 7.32 -0.75
C LEU A 60 -2.86 7.62 0.74
N GLU A 61 -2.57 6.63 1.58
CA GLU A 61 -2.43 6.77 3.02
C GLU A 61 -1.09 6.21 3.49
N ILE A 62 -0.31 7.05 4.16
CA ILE A 62 0.93 6.66 4.84
C ILE A 62 0.64 6.61 6.34
N VAL A 63 0.82 5.45 6.97
CA VAL A 63 0.64 5.31 8.42
C VAL A 63 1.91 5.73 9.15
N PRO A 64 1.86 6.76 10.00
CA PRO A 64 3.01 7.22 10.77
C PRO A 64 3.59 6.09 11.63
N GLY A 65 4.91 5.91 11.58
CA GLY A 65 5.63 4.85 12.27
C GLY A 65 5.30 3.41 11.84
N GLY A 66 4.39 3.22 10.88
CA GLY A 66 3.91 1.90 10.45
C GLY A 66 5.00 1.06 9.77
N PRO A 67 5.08 -0.25 10.05
CA PRO A 67 6.01 -1.16 9.38
C PRO A 67 5.38 -1.79 8.11
N HIS A 68 6.05 -2.76 7.47
CA HIS A 68 5.54 -3.41 6.25
C HIS A 68 4.17 -4.09 6.45
N SER A 69 4.02 -4.84 7.53
CA SER A 69 2.79 -5.53 7.92
C SER A 69 1.94 -4.71 8.90
N MET A 70 1.91 -3.38 8.69
CA MET A 70 1.17 -2.39 9.50
C MET A 70 -0.27 -2.79 9.84
N TYR A 71 -1.00 -3.43 8.94
CA TYR A 71 -2.41 -3.78 9.13
C TYR A 71 -2.60 -4.99 10.07
N TRP A 72 -1.57 -5.81 10.25
CA TRP A 72 -1.55 -6.89 11.25
C TRP A 72 -1.03 -6.40 12.61
N GLU A 73 0.02 -5.57 12.60
CA GLU A 73 0.73 -5.18 13.83
C GLU A 73 0.23 -3.87 14.46
N THR A 74 -0.40 -3.01 13.65
CA THR A 74 -0.93 -1.72 14.07
C THR A 74 -2.32 -1.48 13.46
N PRO A 75 -3.34 -2.29 13.80
CA PRO A 75 -4.63 -2.28 13.10
C PRO A 75 -5.41 -0.97 13.27
N ALA A 76 -5.35 -0.34 14.45
CA ALA A 76 -6.13 0.87 14.74
C ALA A 76 -5.87 2.05 13.77
N PRO A 77 -4.63 2.44 13.46
CA PRO A 77 -4.37 3.49 12.47
C PRO A 77 -4.72 3.08 11.02
N THR A 78 -4.74 1.79 10.68
CA THR A 78 -5.17 1.33 9.34
C THR A 78 -6.68 1.22 9.16
N THR A 79 -7.45 1.28 10.25
CA THR A 79 -8.93 1.17 10.22
C THR A 79 -9.66 2.51 10.15
N ARG A 80 -8.94 3.61 9.91
CA ARG A 80 -9.57 4.92 9.79
C ARG A 80 -10.41 4.97 8.51
N PRO A 81 -11.71 5.29 8.58
CA PRO A 81 -12.52 5.42 7.39
C PRO A 81 -11.97 6.55 6.51
N SER A 82 -11.69 6.25 5.24
CA SER A 82 -11.32 7.29 4.28
C SER A 82 -12.44 8.33 4.20
N PRO A 83 -12.14 9.64 4.20
CA PRO A 83 -13.16 10.66 4.05
C PRO A 83 -13.86 10.45 2.69
N GLY A 84 -15.13 10.03 2.73
CA GLY A 84 -15.92 9.65 1.55
C GLY A 84 -16.38 8.19 1.50
N CYS A 85 -15.95 7.35 2.44
CA CYS A 85 -16.39 5.95 2.57
C CYS A 85 -17.20 5.72 3.85
N ALA A 86 -18.08 6.68 4.19
CA ALA A 86 -19.10 6.43 5.20
C ALA A 86 -20.12 5.44 4.61
N ALA A 87 -20.27 4.28 5.24
CA ALA A 87 -21.37 3.37 4.95
C ALA A 87 -22.72 4.10 5.21
N PRO A 88 -23.79 3.77 4.46
CA PRO A 88 -25.13 4.31 4.72
C PRO A 88 -25.62 3.99 6.14
#